data_AF-A0A957S4A7-F1
#
_entry.id   AF-A0A957S4A7-F1
#
_cell.length_a   1.000
_cell.length_b   1.000
_cell.length_c   1.000
_cell.angle_alpha   90.00
_cell.angle_beta   90.00
_cell.angle_gamma   90.00
#
_symmetry.space_group_name_H-M   'P 1'
#
loop_
_entity.id
_entity.type
_entity.pdbx_description
1 polymer ?
#
loop_
_entity_poly.entity_id
_entity_poly.type
_entity_poly.pdbx_seq_one_letter_code
_entity_poly.pdbx_strand_id
1 'polypeptide(L)'
;MSSRYDSEERQTSPSRNSIRLTFRVADGEVALVSKERLRMITPPSVGERPEIGTNGGYWVELRNGQDEVIFHRVLTAPLLHSVELFAPDGTIERAFGESAESRFEVLIPDRDDGRSIALIGESLTPSKSSRKKAAETRELAQFSLVDDEKESE
;
A
#
# COMPACT_ATOMS: atom_id res chain seq x y z
N MET A 1 0.65 -46.30 -5.34
CA MET A 1 1.72 -45.64 -4.56
C MET A 1 1.54 -44.15 -4.75
N SER A 2 1.41 -43.41 -3.65
CA SER A 2 0.61 -42.19 -3.54
C SER A 2 1.13 -40.95 -4.29
N SER A 3 0.18 -40.22 -4.86
CA SER A 3 0.27 -38.85 -5.36
C SER A 3 0.83 -37.90 -4.29
N ARG A 4 1.77 -37.03 -4.67
CA ARG A 4 2.25 -35.91 -3.87
C ARG A 4 2.31 -34.64 -4.73
N TYR A 5 1.85 -33.56 -4.11
CA TYR A 5 1.80 -32.17 -4.57
C TYR A 5 0.60 -31.81 -5.45
N ASP A 6 -0.59 -31.98 -4.87
CA ASP A 6 -1.66 -31.01 -5.11
C ASP A 6 -1.49 -29.92 -4.04
N SER A 7 -0.67 -28.92 -4.35
CA SER A 7 -0.63 -27.68 -3.59
C SER A 7 -1.87 -26.92 -4.03
N GLU A 8 -2.99 -27.10 -3.35
CA GLU A 8 -4.19 -26.28 -3.56
C GLU A 8 -3.83 -24.83 -3.21
N GLU A 9 -3.28 -24.10 -4.18
CA GLU A 9 -3.53 -22.67 -4.28
C GLU A 9 -5.04 -22.54 -4.27
N ARG A 10 -5.61 -22.21 -3.12
CA ARG A 10 -6.99 -21.74 -3.04
C ARG A 10 -7.02 -20.43 -3.84
N GLN A 11 -7.18 -20.55 -5.15
CA GLN A 11 -7.53 -19.47 -6.04
C GLN A 11 -8.93 -19.02 -5.63
N THR A 12 -8.98 -18.16 -4.62
CA THR A 12 -10.19 -17.48 -4.21
C THR A 12 -10.67 -16.73 -5.44
N SER A 13 -11.82 -17.12 -5.97
CA SER A 13 -12.41 -16.45 -7.12
C SER A 13 -12.42 -14.94 -6.86
N PRO A 14 -12.00 -14.10 -7.82
CA PRO A 14 -11.90 -12.67 -7.59
C PRO A 14 -13.27 -12.14 -7.12
N SER A 15 -13.27 -11.42 -6.00
CA SER A 15 -14.49 -10.79 -5.49
C SER A 15 -15.10 -9.93 -6.60
N ARG A 16 -16.41 -10.08 -6.82
CA ARG A 16 -17.16 -9.20 -7.73
C ARG A 16 -17.39 -7.81 -7.14
N ASN A 17 -16.95 -7.60 -5.90
CA ASN A 17 -17.02 -6.36 -5.18
C ASN A 17 -15.61 -5.90 -4.80
N SER A 18 -15.43 -4.58 -4.75
CA SER A 18 -14.21 -3.94 -4.31
C SER A 18 -14.53 -2.95 -3.20
N ILE A 19 -13.56 -2.65 -2.34
CA ILE A 19 -13.60 -1.47 -1.48
C ILE A 19 -12.65 -0.44 -2.09
N ARG A 20 -13.17 0.76 -2.36
CA ARG A 20 -12.38 1.95 -2.66
C ARG A 20 -12.00 2.64 -1.36
N LEU A 21 -10.70 2.78 -1.16
CA LEU A 21 -10.10 3.50 -0.05
C LEU A 21 -9.54 4.81 -0.57
N THR A 22 -9.95 5.94 0.02
CA THR A 22 -9.37 7.25 -0.28
C THR A 22 -8.48 7.67 0.86
N PHE A 23 -7.21 7.94 0.55
CA PHE A 23 -6.22 8.39 1.51
C PHE A 23 -5.92 9.88 1.31
N ARG A 24 -5.61 10.56 2.40
CA ARG A 24 -5.05 11.91 2.44
C ARG A 24 -3.65 11.83 3.01
N VAL A 25 -2.69 12.50 2.39
CA VAL A 25 -1.33 12.67 2.90
C VAL A 25 -1.03 14.13 3.09
N ALA A 26 -0.63 14.49 4.30
CA ALA A 26 -0.21 15.84 4.67
C ALA A 26 0.82 15.75 5.79
N ASP A 27 1.84 16.61 5.76
CA ASP A 27 2.84 16.74 6.83
C ASP A 27 3.56 15.43 7.21
N GLY A 28 3.70 14.51 6.26
CA GLY A 28 4.32 13.20 6.47
C GLY A 28 3.43 12.16 7.11
N GLU A 29 2.15 12.47 7.33
CA GLU A 29 1.14 11.57 7.88
C GLU A 29 0.15 11.11 6.80
N VAL A 30 -0.40 9.91 6.99
CA VAL A 30 -1.43 9.33 6.12
C VAL A 30 -2.70 9.09 6.91
N ALA A 31 -3.83 9.55 6.37
CA ALA A 31 -5.15 9.29 6.92
C ALA A 31 -6.03 8.59 5.89
N LEU A 32 -6.78 7.58 6.31
CA LEU A 32 -7.87 7.00 5.53
C LEU A 32 -9.13 7.85 5.71
N VAL A 33 -9.54 8.56 4.66
CA VAL A 33 -10.64 9.54 4.72
C VAL A 33 -11.95 9.06 4.11
N SER A 34 -11.94 7.94 3.37
CA SER A 34 -13.16 7.31 2.84
C SER A 34 -12.98 5.82 2.63
N LYS A 35 -14.06 5.06 2.85
CA LYS A 35 -14.22 3.64 2.49
C LYS A 35 -15.54 3.50 1.74
N GLU A 36 -15.51 2.97 0.54
CA GLU A 36 -16.72 2.81 -0.29
C GLU A 36 -16.76 1.44 -0.95
N ARG A 37 -17.86 0.71 -0.77
CA ARG A 37 -18.08 -0.58 -1.45
C ARG A 37 -18.59 -0.35 -2.87
N LEU A 38 -17.92 -0.97 -3.84
CA LEU A 38 -18.22 -0.88 -5.27
C LEU A 38 -18.56 -2.26 -5.83
N ARG A 39 -19.58 -2.33 -6.70
CA ARG A 39 -19.93 -3.55 -7.45
C ARG A 39 -19.07 -3.67 -8.70
N MET A 40 -17.78 -3.93 -8.51
CA MET A 40 -16.83 -4.20 -9.58
C MET A 40 -15.73 -5.14 -9.13
N ILE A 41 -15.15 -5.84 -10.12
CA ILE A 41 -13.99 -6.71 -9.90
C ILE A 41 -12.77 -5.84 -9.58
N THR A 42 -12.07 -6.17 -8.49
CA THR A 42 -10.79 -5.53 -8.18
C THR A 42 -9.75 -5.97 -9.20
N PRO A 43 -8.98 -5.05 -9.80
CA PRO A 43 -7.90 -5.46 -10.69
C PRO A 43 -6.86 -6.27 -9.89
N PRO A 44 -6.31 -7.36 -10.47
CA PRO A 44 -5.43 -8.25 -9.75
C PRO A 44 -4.14 -7.56 -9.30
N SER A 45 -3.51 -8.10 -8.25
CA SER A 45 -2.13 -7.80 -7.92
C SER A 45 -1.22 -8.22 -9.09
N VAL A 46 -0.25 -7.38 -9.45
CA VAL A 46 0.69 -7.66 -10.54
C VAL A 46 2.05 -8.00 -9.93
N GLY A 47 2.60 -9.15 -10.32
CA GLY A 47 3.91 -9.61 -9.86
C GLY A 47 3.90 -10.26 -8.47
N GLU A 48 5.09 -10.58 -7.98
CA GLU A 48 5.30 -11.07 -6.61
C GLU A 48 5.08 -9.95 -5.59
N ARG A 49 4.64 -10.32 -4.39
CA ARG A 49 4.45 -9.38 -3.29
C ARG A 49 5.79 -8.73 -2.91
N PRO A 50 5.90 -7.39 -2.88
CA PRO A 50 7.10 -6.71 -2.40
C PRO A 50 7.35 -7.00 -0.91
N GLU A 51 8.62 -7.02 -0.52
CA GLU A 51 9.04 -7.23 0.86
C GLU A 51 9.69 -5.99 1.46
N ILE A 52 9.32 -5.70 2.70
CA ILE A 52 9.93 -4.64 3.53
C ILE A 52 11.44 -4.88 3.63
N GLY A 53 12.23 -3.82 3.39
CA GLY A 53 13.70 -3.88 3.45
C GLY A 53 14.38 -4.47 2.21
N THR A 54 13.65 -5.19 1.35
CA THR A 54 14.17 -5.76 0.09
C THR A 54 13.78 -4.89 -1.11
N ASN A 55 12.53 -4.47 -1.19
CA ASN A 55 12.01 -3.68 -2.30
C ASN A 55 11.79 -2.22 -1.88
N GLY A 56 12.08 -1.29 -2.80
CA GLY A 56 11.76 0.13 -2.68
C GLY A 56 10.38 0.48 -3.22
N GLY A 57 9.95 1.73 -3.03
CA GLY A 57 8.65 2.22 -3.50
C GLY A 57 7.53 2.08 -2.46
N TYR A 58 6.28 2.10 -2.94
CA TYR A 58 5.08 2.13 -2.10
C TYR A 58 4.09 1.05 -2.51
N TRP A 59 3.46 0.40 -1.54
CA TRP A 59 2.38 -0.55 -1.77
C TRP A 59 1.43 -0.58 -0.57
N VAL A 60 0.24 -1.13 -0.80
CA VAL A 60 -0.66 -1.52 0.29
C VAL A 60 -0.75 -3.03 0.42
N GLU A 61 -1.04 -3.48 1.64
CA GLU A 61 -1.37 -4.87 1.97
C GLU A 61 -2.74 -4.92 2.65
N LEU A 62 -3.63 -5.75 2.13
CA LEU A 62 -4.83 -6.19 2.83
C LEU A 62 -4.46 -7.40 3.67
N ARG A 63 -4.70 -7.32 4.97
CA ARG A 63 -4.39 -8.39 5.93
C ARG A 63 -5.66 -8.96 6.56
N ASN A 64 -5.62 -10.25 6.87
CA ASN A 64 -6.70 -10.94 7.56
C ASN A 64 -6.60 -10.80 9.10
N GLY A 65 -7.44 -11.51 9.84
CA GLY A 65 -7.45 -11.48 11.32
C GLY A 65 -6.22 -12.08 11.99
N GLN A 66 -5.37 -12.77 11.23
CA GLN A 66 -4.12 -13.37 11.66
C GLN A 66 -2.90 -12.57 11.18
N ASP A 67 -3.14 -11.35 10.68
CA ASP A 67 -2.13 -10.46 10.08
C ASP A 67 -1.46 -11.04 8.81
N GLU A 68 -2.07 -12.05 8.19
CA GLU A 68 -1.57 -12.62 6.94
C GLU A 68 -2.00 -11.74 5.75
N VAL A 69 -1.06 -11.44 4.84
CA VAL A 69 -1.34 -10.67 3.63
C VAL A 69 -2.12 -11.53 2.64
N ILE A 70 -3.36 -11.13 2.36
CA ILE A 70 -4.27 -11.81 1.43
C ILE A 70 -4.41 -11.09 0.09
N PHE A 71 -3.94 -9.84 0.00
CA PHE A 71 -3.84 -9.08 -1.24
C PHE A 71 -2.81 -7.95 -1.10
N HIS A 72 -2.16 -7.59 -2.20
CA HIS A 72 -1.25 -6.43 -2.24
C HIS A 72 -1.47 -5.59 -3.49
N ARG A 73 -1.12 -4.30 -3.42
CA ARG A 73 -1.17 -3.40 -4.59
C ARG A 73 -0.01 -2.43 -4.55
N VAL A 74 0.89 -2.52 -5.54
CA VAL A 74 1.93 -1.53 -5.78
C VAL A 74 1.30 -0.20 -6.21
N LEU A 75 1.77 0.89 -5.62
CA LEU A 75 1.31 2.24 -5.89
C LEU A 75 2.35 2.99 -6.70
N THR A 76 1.91 3.68 -7.75
CA THR A 76 2.78 4.59 -8.50
C THR A 76 2.95 5.88 -7.70
N ALA A 77 4.00 5.92 -6.87
CA ALA A 77 4.48 7.03 -6.02
C ALA A 77 3.47 8.18 -5.78
N PRO A 78 2.32 7.93 -5.10
CA PRO A 78 1.26 8.92 -5.00
C PRO A 78 1.56 10.05 -3.97
N LEU A 79 2.73 10.01 -3.34
CA LEU A 79 2.96 10.66 -2.04
C LEU A 79 3.99 11.77 -2.05
N LEU A 80 4.72 11.96 -3.15
CA LEU A 80 5.85 12.87 -3.17
C LEU A 80 5.90 13.65 -4.49
N HIS A 81 5.85 14.98 -4.39
CA HIS A 81 6.23 15.89 -5.47
C HIS A 81 7.75 15.85 -5.67
N SER A 82 8.30 14.68 -5.98
CA SER A 82 9.74 14.50 -6.17
C SER A 82 10.08 14.19 -7.61
N VAL A 83 11.17 14.76 -8.10
CA VAL A 83 11.78 14.44 -9.39
C VAL A 83 13.17 13.84 -9.17
N GLU A 84 13.55 12.90 -10.03
CA GLU A 84 14.91 12.39 -10.09
C GLU A 84 15.74 13.28 -11.01
N LEU A 85 16.76 13.90 -10.45
CA LEU A 85 17.75 14.72 -11.14
C LEU A 85 18.95 13.85 -11.48
N PHE A 86 19.21 13.70 -12.77
CA PHE A 86 20.37 12.99 -13.29
C PHE A 86 21.50 13.99 -13.52
N ALA A 87 22.55 13.93 -12.71
CA ALA A 87 23.73 14.77 -12.86
C ALA A 87 24.65 14.22 -13.96
N PRO A 88 25.45 15.08 -14.64
CA PRO A 88 26.38 14.64 -15.69
C PRO A 88 27.46 13.65 -15.23
N ASP A 89 27.73 13.57 -13.93
CA ASP A 89 28.68 12.63 -13.33
C ASP A 89 28.07 11.23 -13.07
N GLY A 90 26.81 11.02 -13.46
CA GLY A 90 26.07 9.78 -13.28
C GLY A 90 25.37 9.66 -11.92
N THR A 91 25.45 10.68 -11.06
CA THR A 91 24.72 10.71 -9.80
C THR A 91 23.24 10.94 -10.04
N ILE A 92 22.39 10.18 -9.35
CA ILE A 92 20.94 10.38 -9.32
C ILE A 92 20.58 10.98 -7.96
N GLU A 93 19.98 12.16 -7.95
CA GLU A 93 19.48 12.83 -6.75
C GLU A 93 17.96 12.99 -6.82
N ARG A 94 17.26 12.72 -5.73
CA ARG A 94 15.81 12.98 -5.64
C ARG A 94 15.59 14.36 -5.03
N ALA A 95 15.03 15.29 -5.81
CA ALA A 95 14.65 16.62 -5.36
C ALA A 95 13.15 16.65 -5.02
N PHE A 96 12.78 17.25 -3.90
CA PHE A 96 11.40 17.35 -3.42
C PHE A 96 10.88 18.78 -3.57
N GLY A 97 9.67 18.95 -4.11
CA GLY A 97 8.93 20.22 -4.10
C GLY A 97 8.35 20.56 -2.74
N GLU A 98 7.61 21.67 -2.66
CA GLU A 98 6.87 22.05 -1.45
C GLU A 98 5.88 20.94 -1.04
N SER A 99 5.77 20.69 0.27
CA SER A 99 4.83 19.73 0.84
C SER A 99 3.39 20.18 0.57
N ALA A 100 2.79 19.67 -0.49
CA ALA A 100 1.36 19.85 -0.74
C ALA A 100 0.58 18.64 -0.20
N GLU A 101 -0.63 18.91 0.28
CA GLU A 101 -1.59 17.85 0.59
C GLU A 101 -1.90 17.06 -0.69
N SER A 102 -1.78 15.73 -0.63
CA SER A 102 -2.15 14.85 -1.73
C SER A 102 -3.25 13.87 -1.33
N ARG A 103 -4.00 13.40 -2.33
CA ARG A 103 -5.01 12.35 -2.16
C ARG A 103 -4.82 11.29 -3.23
N PHE A 104 -5.04 10.05 -2.84
CA PHE A 104 -5.01 8.92 -3.76
C PHE A 104 -6.04 7.87 -3.37
N GLU A 105 -6.41 7.04 -4.35
CA GLU A 105 -7.40 5.99 -4.19
C GLU A 105 -6.77 4.63 -4.43
N VAL A 106 -7.20 3.64 -3.66
CA VAL A 106 -6.83 2.24 -3.85
C VAL A 106 -8.07 1.37 -3.87
N LEU A 107 -8.12 0.46 -4.85
CA LEU A 107 -9.12 -0.59 -4.90
C LEU A 107 -8.54 -1.87 -4.31
N ILE A 108 -9.24 -2.44 -3.34
CA ILE A 108 -8.96 -3.75 -2.75
C ILE A 108 -10.15 -4.68 -2.95
N PRO A 109 -9.95 -6.01 -2.94
CA PRO A 109 -11.07 -6.94 -2.95
C PRO A 109 -11.88 -6.81 -1.67
N ASP A 110 -13.20 -6.72 -1.80
CA ASP A 110 -14.12 -6.83 -0.66
C ASP A 110 -14.20 -8.30 -0.28
N ARG A 111 -13.45 -8.69 0.75
CA ARG A 111 -13.34 -10.07 1.24
C ARG A 111 -13.77 -10.14 2.69
N ASP A 112 -14.52 -11.19 3.03
CA ASP A 112 -15.04 -11.42 4.37
C ASP A 112 -13.94 -11.65 5.43
N ASP A 113 -12.77 -12.12 5.00
CA ASP A 113 -11.58 -12.35 5.83
C ASP A 113 -10.68 -11.11 5.95
N GLY A 114 -10.93 -10.03 5.18
CA GLY A 114 -10.17 -8.78 5.24
C GLY A 114 -10.43 -8.01 6.53
N ARG A 115 -9.36 -7.55 7.20
CA ARG A 115 -9.45 -6.86 8.49
C ARG A 115 -8.72 -5.53 8.55
N SER A 116 -7.54 -5.44 7.96
CA SER A 116 -6.77 -4.20 8.01
C SER A 116 -6.04 -3.92 6.70
N ILE A 117 -5.68 -2.65 6.52
CA ILE A 117 -4.85 -2.17 5.43
C ILE A 117 -3.59 -1.57 6.01
N ALA A 118 -2.45 -2.14 5.64
CA ALA A 118 -1.15 -1.52 5.87
C ALA A 118 -0.73 -0.75 4.62
N LEU A 119 -0.23 0.47 4.80
CA LEU A 119 0.53 1.21 3.79
C LEU A 119 2.01 1.06 4.09
N ILE A 120 2.77 0.62 3.09
CA ILE A 120 4.19 0.36 3.19
C ILE A 120 4.92 1.25 2.21
N GLY A 121 6.06 1.78 2.64
CA GLY A 121 6.98 2.46 1.75
C GLY A 121 8.07 3.24 2.45
N GLU A 122 8.68 4.15 1.71
CA GLU A 122 9.75 5.03 2.18
C GLU A 122 9.18 6.16 3.07
N SER A 123 10.05 6.87 3.81
CA SER A 123 9.61 7.99 4.65
C SER A 123 8.93 9.08 3.80
N LEU A 124 7.77 9.54 4.26
CA LEU A 124 6.99 10.61 3.62
C LEU A 124 7.54 12.01 3.93
N THR A 125 8.39 12.12 4.95
CA THR A 125 9.09 13.36 5.26
C THR A 125 10.40 13.45 4.46
N PRO A 126 10.60 14.50 3.66
CA PRO A 126 11.85 14.69 2.94
C PRO A 126 12.98 15.00 3.93
N SER A 127 13.99 14.13 3.97
CA SER A 127 15.22 14.38 4.74
C SER A 127 16.17 15.27 3.93
N LYS A 128 16.60 16.41 4.51
CA LYS A 128 17.64 17.28 3.93
C LYS A 128 19.05 16.67 4.02
N SER A 129 19.22 15.52 4.66
CA SER A 129 20.53 14.87 4.81
C SER A 129 20.73 13.85 3.70
N SER A 130 21.31 14.33 2.61
CA SER A 130 21.85 13.57 1.51
C SER A 130 23.13 12.82 1.92
N ARG A 131 23.00 11.51 2.25
CA ARG A 131 24.01 10.48 1.89
C ARG A 131 23.60 9.05 2.33
N LYS A 132 23.55 8.15 1.33
CA LYS A 132 24.00 6.74 1.39
C LYS A 132 23.11 5.60 1.92
N LYS A 133 21.80 5.76 2.12
CA LYS A 133 20.91 4.59 2.20
C LYS A 133 19.71 4.78 1.30
N ALA A 134 19.43 3.79 0.44
CA ALA A 134 18.08 3.62 -0.06
C ALA A 134 17.15 3.67 1.16
N ALA A 135 16.14 4.53 1.14
CA ALA A 135 15.23 4.62 2.27
C ALA A 135 14.64 3.23 2.50
N GLU A 136 14.92 2.66 3.68
CA GLU A 136 14.38 1.35 4.04
C GLU A 136 12.86 1.48 4.08
N THR A 137 12.19 0.65 3.29
CA THR A 137 10.74 0.57 3.32
C THR A 137 10.30 0.08 4.69
N ARG A 138 9.17 0.60 5.17
CA ARG A 138 8.57 0.24 6.46
C ARG A 138 7.07 0.42 6.38
N GLU A 139 6.36 -0.14 7.35
CA GLU A 139 4.96 0.19 7.54
C GLU A 139 4.82 1.67 7.95
N LEU A 140 4.08 2.44 7.17
CA LEU A 140 3.86 3.87 7.35
C LEU A 140 2.59 4.15 8.14
N ALA A 141 1.56 3.32 7.93
CA ALA A 141 0.28 3.40 8.62
C ALA A 141 -0.49 2.09 8.51
N GLN A 142 -1.36 1.83 9.47
CA GLN A 142 -2.32 0.73 9.46
C GLN A 142 -3.73 1.25 9.75
N PHE A 143 -4.72 0.74 9.01
CA PHE A 143 -6.13 1.14 9.14
C PHE A 143 -7.04 -0.07 9.27
N SER A 144 -7.97 -0.03 10.22
CA SER A 144 -9.02 -1.05 10.35
C SER A 144 -10.03 -0.95 9.20
N LEU A 145 -10.48 -2.08 8.65
CA LEU A 145 -11.59 -2.16 7.70
C LEU A 145 -12.91 -2.56 8.35
N VAL A 146 -12.87 -3.08 9.57
CA VAL A 146 -14.10 -3.27 10.35
C VAL A 146 -14.57 -1.88 10.82
N ASP A 147 -15.86 -1.62 10.69
CA ASP A 147 -16.45 -0.44 11.30
C ASP A 147 -16.32 -0.60 12.81
N ASP A 148 -15.74 0.39 13.49
CA ASP A 148 -15.91 0.46 14.94
C ASP A 148 -17.41 0.58 15.17
N GLU A 149 -18.00 -0.38 15.88
CA GLU A 149 -19.38 -0.24 16.36
C GLU A 149 -19.42 1.09 17.11
N LYS A 150 -20.06 2.09 16.52
CA LYS A 150 -20.32 3.33 17.23
C LYS A 150 -21.19 2.95 18.42
N GLU A 151 -20.59 2.93 19.60
CA GLU A 151 -21.34 3.02 20.85
C GLU A 151 -22.26 4.23 20.69
N SER A 152 -23.54 3.91 20.52
CA SER A 152 -24.61 4.88 20.43
C SER A 152 -24.95 5.20 21.89
N GLU A 153 -24.46 6.32 22.39
CA GLU A 153 -25.02 6.97 23.58
C GLU A 153 -26.30 7.74 23.22
#